data_AF-A0A2N3HIX2-F1
#
_entry.id   AF-A0A2N3HIX2-F1
#
_cell.length_a   1.000
_cell.length_b   1.000
_cell.length_c   1.000
_cell.angle_alpha   90.00
_cell.angle_beta   90.00
_cell.angle_gamma   90.00
#
_symmetry.space_group_name_H-M   'P 1'
#
loop_
_entity.id
_entity.type
_entity.pdbx_description
1 polymer ?
#
loop_
_entity_poly.entity_id
_entity_poly.type
_entity_poly.pdbx_seq_one_letter_code
_entity_poly.pdbx_strand_id
1 'polypeptide(L)'
;MRQTLTKNDKSLKILNLLIVNGFYSGFVESEKFELHRNHFPNNQRIIGILNENGKYVVKSDLKFPTNIAAKTLLIFGILTSIILLIKGNFLIPVFFVIGAIIFTLVIKFNSQKEIDLFTNKFLEFDKMEYK
;
A
#
# COMPACT_ATOMS: atom_id res chain seq x y z
N MET A 1 1.51 9.70 -10.49
CA MET A 1 0.21 10.39 -10.26
C MET A 1 -0.51 9.70 -9.10
N ARG A 2 -1.24 10.43 -8.26
CA ARG A 2 -2.10 9.79 -7.24
C ARG A 2 -3.35 9.30 -7.96
N GLN A 3 -3.62 7.99 -7.90
CA GLN A 3 -4.84 7.46 -8.46
C GLN A 3 -6.03 7.89 -7.60
N THR A 4 -7.11 8.29 -8.27
CA THR A 4 -8.35 8.69 -7.61
C THR A 4 -9.52 7.95 -8.22
N LEU A 5 -10.46 7.55 -7.38
CA LEU A 5 -11.72 6.92 -7.80
C LEU A 5 -12.88 7.84 -7.40
N THR A 6 -13.73 8.23 -8.34
CA THR A 6 -14.91 9.06 -8.03
C THR A 6 -15.89 8.27 -7.19
N LYS A 7 -16.39 8.83 -6.07
CA LYS A 7 -17.41 8.17 -5.27
C LYS A 7 -18.75 8.25 -5.98
N ASN A 8 -19.28 7.09 -6.36
CA ASN A 8 -20.65 6.91 -6.84
C ASN A 8 -21.08 5.45 -6.59
N ASP A 9 -22.37 5.17 -6.73
CA ASP A 9 -22.93 3.84 -6.47
C ASP A 9 -22.27 2.76 -7.33
N LYS A 10 -21.94 3.10 -8.59
CA LYS A 10 -21.22 2.22 -9.49
C LYS A 10 -19.86 1.79 -8.91
N SER A 11 -19.05 2.76 -8.49
CA SER A 11 -17.71 2.48 -7.96
C SER A 11 -17.78 1.66 -6.68
N LEU A 12 -18.75 1.95 -5.81
CA LEU A 12 -19.00 1.16 -4.61
C LEU A 12 -19.41 -0.27 -4.96
N LYS A 13 -20.27 -0.45 -5.97
CA LYS A 13 -20.68 -1.78 -6.43
C LYS A 13 -19.51 -2.58 -6.98
N ILE A 14 -18.66 -1.98 -7.82
CA ILE A 14 -17.44 -2.64 -8.33
C ILE A 14 -16.50 -3.01 -7.19
N LEU A 15 -16.26 -2.12 -6.23
CA LEU A 15 -15.42 -2.42 -5.06
C LEU A 15 -15.97 -3.63 -4.27
N ASN A 16 -17.29 -3.72 -4.10
CA ASN A 16 -17.92 -4.88 -3.47
C ASN A 16 -17.83 -6.14 -4.32
N LEU A 17 -17.99 -6.05 -5.64
CA LEU A 17 -17.82 -7.18 -6.57
C LEU A 17 -16.41 -7.76 -6.53
N LEU A 18 -15.38 -6.90 -6.37
CA LEU A 18 -13.99 -7.35 -6.19
C LEU A 18 -13.81 -8.21 -4.93
N ILE A 19 -14.59 -7.94 -3.87
CA ILE A 19 -14.60 -8.75 -2.64
C ILE A 19 -15.41 -10.03 -2.84
N VAL A 20 -16.64 -9.92 -3.34
CA VAL A 20 -17.57 -11.05 -3.52
C VAL A 20 -16.99 -12.11 -4.45
N ASN A 21 -16.31 -11.69 -5.53
CA ASN A 21 -15.66 -12.59 -6.47
C ASN A 21 -14.30 -13.11 -5.99
N GLY A 22 -13.90 -12.81 -4.76
CA GLY A 22 -12.70 -13.36 -4.14
C GLY A 22 -11.38 -12.83 -4.65
N PHE A 23 -11.34 -11.76 -5.47
CA PHE A 23 -10.09 -11.12 -5.89
C PHE A 23 -9.43 -10.36 -4.74
N TYR A 24 -10.25 -9.77 -3.88
CA TYR A 24 -9.83 -9.03 -2.71
C TYR A 24 -10.61 -9.47 -1.46
N SER A 25 -10.07 -9.17 -0.29
CA SER A 25 -10.74 -9.24 1.01
C SER A 25 -10.62 -7.88 1.70
N GLY A 26 -11.47 -7.59 2.69
CA GLY A 26 -11.48 -6.31 3.40
C GLY A 26 -12.86 -5.71 3.45
N PHE A 27 -12.96 -4.37 3.41
CA PHE A 27 -14.22 -3.66 3.58
C PHE A 27 -14.34 -2.45 2.66
N VAL A 28 -15.58 -2.05 2.39
CA VAL A 28 -15.94 -0.84 1.64
C VAL A 28 -16.98 -0.07 2.47
N GLU A 29 -16.63 1.13 2.90
CA GLU A 29 -17.50 2.05 3.64
C GLU A 29 -17.72 3.34 2.82
N SER A 30 -18.59 4.22 3.31
CA SER A 30 -18.95 5.48 2.64
C SER A 30 -17.77 6.47 2.51
N GLU A 31 -16.83 6.45 3.45
CA GLU A 31 -15.72 7.42 3.50
C GLU A 31 -14.36 6.79 3.24
N LYS A 32 -14.27 5.45 3.31
CA LYS A 32 -13.02 4.73 3.14
C LYS A 32 -13.26 3.30 2.66
N PHE A 33 -12.25 2.72 2.05
CA PHE A 33 -12.21 1.28 1.80
C PHE A 33 -10.81 0.75 2.06
N GLU A 34 -10.72 -0.50 2.47
CA GLU A 34 -9.45 -1.22 2.63
C GLU A 34 -9.58 -2.60 1.98
N LEU A 35 -8.69 -2.89 1.03
CA LEU A 35 -8.69 -4.11 0.24
C LEU A 35 -7.32 -4.79 0.31
N HIS A 36 -7.34 -6.10 0.52
CA HIS A 36 -6.19 -6.99 0.48
C HIS A 36 -6.38 -7.96 -0.69
N ARG A 37 -5.42 -8.03 -1.61
CA ARG A 37 -5.52 -9.01 -2.71
C ARG A 37 -5.41 -10.42 -2.13
N ASN A 38 -6.30 -11.32 -2.53
CA ASN A 38 -6.30 -12.72 -2.08
C ASN A 38 -5.27 -13.54 -2.85
N HIS A 39 -3.99 -13.17 -2.74
CA HIS A 39 -2.88 -13.86 -3.36
C HIS A 39 -1.66 -13.83 -2.44
N PHE A 40 -1.07 -14.99 -2.17
CA PHE A 40 0.13 -15.09 -1.36
C PHE A 40 1.39 -15.17 -2.25
N PRO A 41 2.49 -14.48 -1.89
CA PRO A 41 2.63 -13.54 -0.77
C PRO A 41 2.14 -12.14 -1.14
N ASN A 42 1.30 -11.53 -0.28
CA ASN A 42 0.98 -10.11 -0.37
C ASN A 42 0.98 -9.45 1.00
N ASN A 43 1.95 -8.57 1.20
CA ASN A 43 2.10 -7.76 2.41
C ASN A 43 1.57 -6.33 2.24
N GLN A 44 0.81 -6.08 1.18
CA GLN A 44 0.24 -4.77 0.89
C GLN A 44 -1.28 -4.78 1.02
N ARG A 45 -1.80 -3.57 1.21
CA ARG A 45 -3.22 -3.26 1.22
C ARG A 45 -3.47 -2.02 0.38
N ILE A 46 -4.59 -2.01 -0.34
CA ILE A 46 -5.09 -0.83 -1.03
C ILE A 46 -6.06 -0.13 -0.09
N ILE A 47 -5.86 1.17 0.11
CA ILE A 47 -6.73 2.02 0.92
C ILE A 47 -7.23 3.15 0.03
N GLY A 48 -8.54 3.37 0.02
CA GLY A 48 -9.14 4.59 -0.49
C GLY A 48 -9.66 5.42 0.66
N ILE A 49 -9.33 6.72 0.70
CA ILE A 49 -9.90 7.68 1.67
C ILE A 49 -10.57 8.79 0.88
N LEU A 50 -11.82 9.09 1.21
CA LEU A 50 -12.60 10.14 0.57
C LEU A 50 -11.96 11.51 0.86
N ASN A 51 -11.76 12.31 -0.18
CA ASN A 51 -11.34 13.69 -0.05
C ASN A 51 -12.53 14.65 -0.16
N GLU A 52 -12.27 15.93 0.10
CA GLU A 52 -13.26 17.02 0.01
C GLU A 52 -13.92 17.15 -1.37
N ASN A 53 -13.27 16.65 -2.42
CA ASN A 53 -13.78 16.66 -3.79
C ASN A 53 -14.67 15.45 -4.13
N GLY A 54 -15.07 14.65 -3.14
CA GLY A 54 -15.90 13.46 -3.36
C GLY A 54 -15.17 12.33 -4.11
N LYS A 55 -13.84 12.30 -4.06
CA LYS A 55 -13.02 11.26 -4.70
C LYS A 55 -12.26 10.47 -3.64
N TYR A 56 -12.26 9.15 -3.75
CA TYR A 56 -11.34 8.31 -3.02
C TYR A 56 -9.92 8.51 -3.54
N VAL A 57 -9.02 8.93 -2.65
CA VAL A 57 -7.58 8.95 -2.92
C VAL A 57 -7.04 7.55 -2.64
N VAL A 58 -6.69 6.84 -3.71
CA VAL A 58 -6.24 5.45 -3.64
C VAL A 58 -4.73 5.41 -3.36
N LYS A 59 -4.35 4.62 -2.36
CA LYS A 59 -2.95 4.40 -1.95
C LYS A 59 -2.73 2.93 -1.64
N SER A 60 -1.50 2.46 -1.82
CA SER A 60 -1.05 1.17 -1.30
C SER A 60 -0.18 1.39 -0.07
N ASP A 61 -0.40 0.61 0.98
CA ASP A 61 0.34 0.63 2.24
C ASP A 61 0.74 -0.79 2.65
N LEU A 62 1.75 -0.91 3.52
CA LEU A 62 2.11 -2.19 4.13
C LEU A 62 1.02 -2.64 5.10
N LYS A 63 0.72 -3.94 5.07
CA LYS A 63 -0.20 -4.58 6.00
C LYS A 63 0.44 -4.67 7.39
N PHE A 64 -0.37 -4.59 8.43
CA PHE A 64 0.06 -5.06 9.76
C PHE A 64 0.31 -6.59 9.71
N PRO A 65 1.39 -7.12 10.33
CA PRO A 65 2.37 -6.46 11.21
C PRO A 65 3.58 -5.86 10.49
N THR A 66 3.75 -6.10 9.18
CA THR A 66 4.97 -5.69 8.43
C THR A 66 5.23 -4.18 8.47
N ASN A 67 4.20 -3.34 8.49
CA ASN A 67 4.35 -1.89 8.65
C ASN A 67 4.98 -1.52 10.00
N ILE A 68 4.53 -2.15 11.09
CA ILE A 68 5.11 -1.90 12.42
C ILE A 68 6.54 -2.41 12.48
N ALA A 69 6.79 -3.63 11.99
CA ALA A 69 8.14 -4.19 11.94
C ALA A 69 9.13 -3.29 11.18
N ALA A 70 8.72 -2.75 10.02
CA ALA A 70 9.55 -1.82 9.24
C ALA A 70 9.88 -0.54 10.02
N LYS A 71 8.89 0.08 10.68
CA LYS A 71 9.10 1.28 11.51
C LYS A 71 10.01 1.00 12.70
N THR A 72 9.77 -0.11 13.41
CA THR A 72 10.57 -0.53 14.55
C THR A 72 12.03 -0.78 14.16
N LEU A 73 12.26 -1.48 13.04
CA LEU A 73 13.60 -1.75 12.54
C LEU A 73 14.35 -0.46 12.15
N LEU A 74 13.67 0.51 11.54
CA LEU A 74 14.26 1.81 11.23
C LEU A 74 14.68 2.56 12.51
N ILE A 75 13.84 2.59 13.54
CA ILE A 75 14.16 3.24 14.82
C ILE A 75 15.38 2.59 15.46
N PHE A 76 15.41 1.26 15.57
CA PHE A 76 16.56 0.53 16.12
C PHE A 76 17.83 0.73 15.29
N GLY A 77 17.71 0.75 13.96
CA GLY A 77 18.82 0.99 13.05
C GLY A 77 19.42 2.39 13.20
N ILE A 78 18.58 3.41 13.43
CA ILE A 78 19.04 4.78 13.72
C ILE A 78 19.78 4.82 15.06
N LEU A 79 19.21 4.26 16.12
CA LEU A 79 19.82 4.25 17.46
C LEU A 79 21.20 3.55 17.45
N THR A 80 21.27 2.37 16.82
CA THR A 80 22.53 1.63 16.67
C THR A 80 23.55 2.39 15.83
N SER A 81 23.11 3.04 14.75
CA SER A 81 23.98 3.88 13.92
C SER A 81 24.61 5.03 14.73
N ILE A 82 23.84 5.72 15.56
CA ILE A 82 24.36 6.81 16.41
C ILE A 82 25.45 6.29 17.37
N ILE A 83 25.20 5.18 18.06
CA ILE A 83 26.16 4.59 19.00
C ILE A 83 27.46 4.20 18.28
N LEU A 84 27.37 3.64 17.08
CA LEU A 84 28.53 3.21 16.31
C LEU A 84 29.35 4.39 15.77
N LEU A 85 28.68 5.48 15.36
CA LEU A 85 29.34 6.72 14.98
C LEU A 85 30.15 7.31 16.14
N ILE A 86 29.60 7.32 17.36
CA ILE A 86 30.32 7.79 18.57
C ILE A 86 31.60 6.94 18.80
N LYS A 87 31.54 5.65 18.51
CA LYS A 87 32.70 4.74 18.60
C LYS A 87 33.67 4.84 17.42
N GLY A 88 33.44 5.75 16.46
CA GLY A 88 34.27 5.94 15.27
C GLY A 88 34.07 4.87 14.18
N ASN A 89 33.04 4.03 14.27
CA ASN A 89 32.72 3.05 13.24
C ASN A 89 31.65 3.59 12.28
N PHE A 90 32.10 4.00 11.09
CA PHE A 90 31.24 4.59 10.05
C PHE A 90 30.68 3.56 9.07
N LEU A 91 31.28 2.36 8.97
CA LEU A 91 30.92 1.36 7.95
C LEU A 91 29.48 0.86 8.12
N ILE A 92 29.11 0.47 9.34
CA ILE A 92 27.77 -0.08 9.62
C ILE A 92 26.67 0.98 9.38
N PRO A 93 26.79 2.23 9.86
CA PRO A 93 25.86 3.31 9.51
C PRO A 93 25.70 3.50 7.99
N VAL A 94 26.79 3.45 7.22
CA VAL A 94 26.73 3.59 5.75
C VAL A 94 25.93 2.44 5.12
N PHE A 95 26.22 1.19 5.50
CA PHE A 95 25.45 0.04 5.02
C PHE A 95 23.97 0.11 5.43
N PHE A 96 23.68 0.59 6.63
CA PHE A 96 22.31 0.78 7.09
C PHE A 96 21.57 1.79 6.22
N VAL A 97 22.19 2.93 5.90
CA VAL A 97 21.58 3.95 5.02
C VAL A 97 21.33 3.39 3.62
N ILE A 98 22.31 2.71 3.03
CA ILE A 98 22.16 2.08 1.71
C ILE A 98 21.02 1.05 1.72
N GLY A 99 20.99 0.18 2.73
CA GLY A 99 19.95 -0.83 2.92
C GLY A 99 18.56 -0.20 3.07
N ALA A 100 18.43 0.87 3.86
CA ALA A 100 17.18 1.60 4.03
C ALA A 100 16.68 2.22 2.72
N ILE A 101 17.59 2.79 1.91
CA ILE A 101 17.25 3.33 0.58
C ILE A 101 16.73 2.20 -0.33
N ILE A 102 17.45 1.08 -0.43
CA ILE A 102 17.03 -0.06 -1.26
C ILE A 102 15.66 -0.58 -0.78
N PHE A 103 15.49 -0.75 0.52
CA PHE A 103 14.24 -1.25 1.10
C PHE A 103 13.05 -0.33 0.81
N THR A 104 13.22 0.99 0.93
CA THR A 104 12.16 1.96 0.61
C THR A 104 11.81 1.97 -0.87
N LEU A 105 12.81 1.81 -1.76
CA LEU A 105 12.57 1.66 -3.20
C LEU A 105 11.78 0.39 -3.53
N VAL A 106 12.11 -0.74 -2.90
CA VAL A 106 11.38 -2.01 -3.09
C VAL A 106 9.94 -1.88 -2.62
N ILE A 107 9.69 -1.28 -1.46
CA ILE A 107 8.32 -1.02 -0.98
C ILE A 107 7.56 -0.15 -1.98
N LYS A 108 8.18 0.94 -2.45
CA LYS A 108 7.56 1.86 -3.41
C LYS A 108 7.22 1.16 -4.73
N PHE A 109 8.12 0.34 -5.25
CA PHE A 109 7.90 -0.43 -6.46
C PHE A 109 6.73 -1.41 -6.30
N ASN A 110 6.72 -2.18 -5.22
CA ASN A 110 5.61 -3.10 -4.93
C ASN A 110 4.29 -2.34 -4.76
N SER A 111 4.32 -1.17 -4.11
CA SER A 111 3.16 -0.30 -3.87
C SER A 111 2.53 0.15 -5.19
N GLN A 112 3.35 0.56 -6.15
CA GLN A 112 2.88 0.92 -7.49
C GLN A 112 2.29 -0.28 -8.22
N LYS A 113 2.97 -1.44 -8.18
CA LYS A 113 2.49 -2.67 -8.80
C LYS A 113 1.12 -3.10 -8.27
N GLU A 114 0.89 -3.04 -6.96
CA GLU A 114 -0.41 -3.41 -6.38
C GLU A 114 -1.50 -2.40 -6.73
N ILE A 115 -1.18 -1.10 -6.81
CA ILE A 115 -2.11 -0.09 -7.31
C ILE A 115 -2.49 -0.43 -8.76
N ASP A 116 -1.51 -0.67 -9.64
CA ASP A 116 -1.77 -0.96 -11.06
C ASP A 116 -2.62 -2.23 -11.25
N LEU A 117 -2.35 -3.28 -10.48
CA LEU A 117 -3.15 -4.50 -10.48
C LEU A 117 -4.60 -4.23 -10.03
N PHE A 118 -4.78 -3.45 -8.97
CA PHE A 118 -6.10 -3.01 -8.53
C PHE A 118 -6.83 -2.21 -9.61
N THR A 119 -6.17 -1.23 -10.23
CA THR A 119 -6.75 -0.41 -11.30
C THR A 119 -7.18 -1.27 -12.47
N ASN A 120 -6.32 -2.18 -12.92
CA ASN A 120 -6.60 -3.05 -14.05
C ASN A 120 -7.81 -3.93 -13.77
N LYS A 121 -7.88 -4.54 -12.58
CA LYS A 121 -9.01 -5.38 -12.19
C LYS A 121 -10.29 -4.58 -12.01
N PHE A 122 -10.21 -3.39 -11.43
CA PHE A 122 -11.35 -2.47 -11.31
C PHE A 122 -11.91 -2.10 -12.68
N LEU A 123 -11.06 -1.71 -13.63
CA LEU A 123 -11.46 -1.35 -15.00
C LEU A 123 -12.01 -2.54 -15.79
N GLU A 124 -11.56 -3.75 -15.51
CA GLU A 124 -12.10 -4.97 -16.10
C GLU A 124 -13.57 -5.14 -15.71
N PHE A 125 -13.90 -5.02 -14.42
CA PHE A 125 -15.28 -5.06 -13.92
C PHE A 125 -16.13 -3.88 -14.42
N ASP A 126 -15.55 -2.68 -14.46
CA ASP A 126 -16.21 -1.48 -14.99
C ASP A 126 -16.71 -1.67 -16.43
N LYS A 127 -15.94 -2.40 -17.25
CA LYS A 127 -16.29 -2.73 -18.64
C LYS A 127 -17.27 -3.89 -18.75
N MET A 128 -17.19 -4.90 -17.87
CA MET A 128 -18.11 -6.05 -17.91
C MET A 128 -19.54 -5.66 -17.52
N GLU A 129 -19.70 -4.73 -16.59
CA GLU A 129 -21.02 -4.26 -16.13
C GLU A 129 -21.76 -3.39 -17.17
N TYR A 130 -21.07 -3.02 -18.26
CA TYR A 130 -21.56 -2.17 -19.36
C TYR A 130 -21.51 -2.87 -20.73
N LYS A 131 -21.44 -4.20 -20.73
CA LYS A 131 -21.84 -5.05 -21.86
C LYS A 131 -23.26 -5.56 -21.63
#